data_AF-A0A1R4HI89-F1
#
_entry.id   AF-A0A1R4HI89-F1
#
_cell.length_a   1.000
_cell.length_b   1.000
_cell.length_c   1.000
_cell.angle_alpha   90.00
_cell.angle_beta   90.00
_cell.angle_gamma   90.00
#
_symmetry.space_group_name_H-M   'P 1'
#
loop_
_entity.id
_entity.type
_entity.pdbx_description
1 polymer ?
#
loop_
_entity_poly.entity_id
_entity_poly.type
_entity_poly.pdbx_seq_one_letter_code
_entity_poly.pdbx_strand_id
1 'polypeptide(L)'
;MSNLSLYQLTGHYLQALDFLTDPEMDLPIEAINDTLEGLSGELEDKAINVAMFLKNMEATAEAIKNAETEMAKRRKALENRVQWFKDYLKGSMLHTGISKIECPYFKLSIQNNPAAVNIFDEDAIPLKFKEQVVSWKIDKTAIKNAINAGENVAGAILTNGKRLVIK
;
A
#
# COMPACT_ATOMS: atom_id res chain seq x y z
N MET A 1 28.59 26.10 -6.11
CA MET A 1 27.66 25.41 -7.04
C MET A 1 26.26 25.85 -6.66
N SER A 2 25.47 26.27 -7.65
CA SER A 2 24.08 26.70 -7.40
C SER A 2 23.28 25.49 -6.87
N ASN A 3 22.43 25.71 -5.87
CA ASN A 3 21.61 24.66 -5.25
C ASN A 3 20.22 24.63 -5.92
N LEU A 4 20.18 24.58 -7.25
CA LEU A 4 18.91 24.56 -7.98
C LEU A 4 18.22 23.20 -7.80
N SER A 5 16.91 23.24 -7.63
CA SER A 5 16.06 22.04 -7.66
C SER A 5 15.87 21.56 -9.10
N LEU A 6 15.57 20.26 -9.27
CA LEU A 6 15.26 19.71 -10.60
C LEU A 6 14.11 20.47 -11.28
N TYR A 7 13.14 20.94 -10.49
CA TYR A 7 12.05 21.78 -10.97
C TYR A 7 12.54 23.13 -11.51
N GLN A 8 13.43 23.80 -10.78
CA GLN A 8 14.02 25.07 -11.23
C GLN A 8 14.90 24.87 -12.46
N LEU A 9 15.74 23.82 -12.50
CA LEU A 9 16.55 23.49 -13.69
C LEU A 9 15.67 23.25 -14.91
N THR A 10 14.55 22.55 -14.75
CA THR A 10 13.56 22.36 -15.83
C THR A 10 12.99 23.69 -16.30
N GLY A 11 12.64 24.58 -15.38
CA GLY A 11 12.16 25.92 -15.70
C GLY A 11 13.20 26.76 -16.44
N HIS A 12 14.47 26.72 -16.01
CA HIS A 12 15.57 27.42 -16.67
C HIS A 12 15.83 26.88 -18.08
N TYR A 13 15.78 25.56 -18.26
CA TYR A 13 15.91 24.93 -19.57
C TYR A 13 14.79 25.37 -20.52
N LEU A 14 13.54 25.37 -20.07
CA LEU A 14 12.40 25.81 -20.88
C LEU A 14 12.48 27.31 -21.24
N GLN A 15 12.83 28.16 -20.27
CA GLN A 15 13.01 29.59 -20.53
C GLN A 15 14.14 29.87 -21.52
N ALA A 16 15.28 29.17 -21.40
CA ALA A 16 16.39 29.29 -22.33
C ALA A 16 16.00 28.78 -23.72
N LEU A 17 15.26 27.67 -23.79
CA LEU A 17 14.78 27.12 -25.06
C LEU A 17 13.85 28.11 -25.78
N ASP A 18 12.87 28.68 -25.08
CA ASP A 18 11.95 29.66 -25.65
C ASP A 18 12.69 30.92 -26.12
N PHE A 19 13.63 31.43 -25.32
CA PHE A 19 14.39 32.66 -25.63
C PHE A 19 15.40 32.48 -26.76
N LEU A 20 16.13 31.36 -26.77
CA LEU A 20 17.19 31.10 -27.74
C LEU A 20 16.67 30.64 -29.10
N THR A 21 15.42 30.17 -29.16
CA THR A 21 14.77 29.75 -30.43
C THR A 21 13.81 30.81 -30.98
N ASP A 22 13.76 32.00 -30.37
CA ASP A 22 12.98 33.13 -30.86
C ASP A 22 13.45 33.55 -32.28
N PRO A 23 12.57 33.56 -33.30
CA PRO A 23 12.95 33.95 -34.65
C PRO A 23 13.47 35.40 -34.78
N GLU A 24 13.21 36.28 -33.81
CA GLU A 24 13.75 37.65 -33.80
C GLU A 24 15.19 37.72 -33.26
N MET A 25 15.70 36.65 -32.65
CA MET A 25 17.05 36.56 -32.13
C MET A 25 18.01 35.99 -33.19
N ASP A 26 18.83 36.86 -33.78
CA ASP A 26 19.84 36.48 -34.78
C ASP A 26 21.10 35.90 -34.08
N LEU A 27 20.93 34.75 -33.43
CA LEU A 27 22.00 34.02 -32.74
C LEU A 27 22.55 32.87 -33.59
N PRO A 28 23.87 32.59 -33.54
CA PRO A 28 24.43 31.41 -34.19
C PRO A 28 23.85 30.13 -33.61
N ILE A 29 23.45 29.20 -34.47
CA ILE A 29 22.89 27.89 -34.09
C ILE A 29 23.83 27.12 -33.14
N GLU A 30 25.15 27.23 -33.34
CA GLU A 30 26.14 26.61 -32.46
C GLU A 30 26.07 27.14 -31.02
N ALA A 31 25.93 28.46 -30.85
CA ALA A 31 25.84 29.07 -29.51
C ALA A 31 24.54 28.71 -28.79
N ILE A 32 23.44 28.54 -29.55
CA ILE A 32 22.15 28.07 -29.03
C ILE A 32 22.30 26.63 -28.52
N ASN A 33 22.88 25.74 -29.33
CA ASN A 33 23.06 24.34 -28.99
C ASN A 33 23.98 24.16 -27.79
N ASP A 34 25.13 24.84 -27.76
CA ASP A 34 26.08 24.76 -26.64
C ASP A 34 25.44 25.14 -25.30
N THR A 35 24.60 26.19 -25.31
CA THR A 35 23.92 26.66 -24.10
C THR A 35 22.84 25.68 -23.64
N LEU A 36 22.04 25.14 -24.56
CA LEU A 36 20.99 24.17 -24.26
C LEU A 36 21.57 22.82 -23.81
N GLU A 37 22.69 22.40 -24.39
CA GLU A 37 23.39 21.16 -24.01
C GLU A 37 23.94 21.26 -22.58
N GLY A 38 24.55 22.39 -22.20
CA GLY A 38 25.01 22.63 -20.83
C GLY A 38 23.88 22.58 -19.80
N LEU A 39 22.74 23.20 -20.10
CA LEU A 39 21.55 23.18 -19.23
C LEU A 39 20.92 21.78 -19.15
N SER A 40 20.89 21.03 -20.26
CA SER A 40 20.43 19.63 -20.29
C SER A 40 21.32 18.75 -19.42
N GLY A 41 22.64 18.89 -19.52
CA GLY A 41 23.60 18.14 -18.71
C GLY A 41 23.40 18.34 -17.20
N GLU A 42 23.22 19.59 -16.74
CA GLU A 42 22.97 19.87 -15.32
C GLU A 42 21.63 19.26 -14.83
N LEU A 43 20.61 19.27 -15.70
CA LEU A 43 19.31 18.66 -15.42
C LEU A 43 19.40 17.12 -15.35
N GLU A 44 20.12 16.50 -16.29
CA GLU A 44 20.35 15.05 -16.34
C GLU A 44 21.12 14.57 -15.10
N ASP A 45 22.22 15.25 -14.75
CA ASP A 45 23.01 14.93 -13.55
C ASP A 45 22.16 15.02 -12.29
N LYS A 46 21.33 16.06 -12.17
CA LYS A 46 20.42 16.19 -11.02
C LYS A 46 19.37 15.08 -11.02
N ALA A 47 18.79 14.75 -12.17
CA ALA A 47 17.80 13.68 -12.30
C ALA A 47 18.37 12.32 -11.94
N ILE A 48 19.60 12.02 -12.37
CA ILE A 48 20.33 10.79 -12.02
C ILE A 48 20.55 10.70 -10.52
N ASN A 49 21.03 11.78 -9.88
CA ASN A 49 21.23 11.83 -8.44
C ASN A 49 19.92 11.60 -7.66
N VAL A 50 18.81 12.21 -8.11
CA VAL A 50 17.48 11.99 -7.52
C VAL A 50 17.04 10.55 -7.71
N ALA A 51 17.25 9.95 -8.88
CA ALA A 51 16.91 8.56 -9.15
C ALA A 51 17.72 7.57 -8.30
N MET A 52 19.02 7.84 -8.08
CA MET A 52 19.86 7.05 -7.18
C MET A 52 19.33 7.09 -5.74
N PHE A 53 18.98 8.29 -5.26
CA PHE A 53 18.38 8.45 -3.94
C PHE A 53 17.03 7.72 -3.83
N LEU A 54 16.18 7.82 -4.85
CA LEU A 54 14.91 7.11 -4.90
C LEU A 54 15.09 5.59 -4.86
N LYS A 55 16.01 5.01 -5.65
CA LYS A 55 16.31 3.57 -5.59
C LYS A 55 16.78 3.14 -4.20
N ASN A 56 17.56 3.96 -3.51
CA ASN A 56 17.98 3.68 -2.13
C ASN A 56 16.78 3.66 -1.17
N MET A 57 15.89 4.64 -1.28
CA MET A 57 14.65 4.68 -0.49
C MET A 57 13.75 3.49 -0.76
N GLU A 58 13.57 3.10 -2.02
CA GLU A 58 12.77 1.92 -2.40
C GLU A 58 13.36 0.64 -1.82
N ALA A 59 14.68 0.44 -1.93
CA ALA A 59 15.36 -0.72 -1.36
C ALA A 59 15.24 -0.77 0.16
N THR A 60 15.33 0.39 0.83
CA THR A 60 15.17 0.49 2.28
C THR A 60 13.73 0.20 2.70
N ALA A 61 12.74 0.72 1.96
CA ALA A 61 11.32 0.45 2.22
C ALA A 61 10.99 -1.04 2.05
N GLU A 62 11.56 -1.71 1.04
CA GLU A 62 11.42 -3.15 0.84
C GLU A 62 12.04 -3.95 2.00
N ALA A 63 13.25 -3.57 2.43
CA ALA A 63 13.91 -4.20 3.58
C ALA A 63 13.08 -4.07 4.87
N ILE A 64 12.52 -2.87 5.13
CA ILE A 64 11.64 -2.62 6.29
C ILE A 64 10.39 -3.48 6.21
N LYS A 65 9.72 -3.53 5.04
CA LYS A 65 8.53 -4.37 4.85
C LYS A 65 8.83 -5.84 5.11
N ASN A 66 9.95 -6.35 4.62
CA ASN A 66 10.35 -7.73 4.87
C ASN A 66 10.57 -7.98 6.36
N ALA A 67 11.27 -7.09 7.07
CA ALA A 67 11.45 -7.19 8.52
C ALA A 67 10.11 -7.16 9.28
N GLU A 68 9.18 -6.28 8.90
CA GLU A 68 7.85 -6.19 9.50
C GLU A 68 7.07 -7.49 9.33
N THR A 69 7.09 -8.10 8.14
CA THR A 69 6.40 -9.36 7.90
C THR A 69 6.94 -10.49 8.77
N GLU A 70 8.26 -10.56 8.97
CA GLU A 70 8.89 -11.55 9.84
C GLU A 70 8.57 -11.30 11.32
N MET A 71 8.57 -10.05 11.78
CA MET A 71 8.15 -9.70 13.13
C MET A 71 6.67 -10.03 13.37
N ALA A 72 5.80 -9.76 12.40
CA ALA A 72 4.38 -10.11 12.46
C ALA A 72 4.16 -11.62 12.54
N LYS A 73 4.92 -12.42 11.79
CA LYS A 73 4.91 -13.89 11.89
C LYS A 73 5.33 -14.36 13.29
N ARG A 74 6.43 -13.82 13.83
CA ARG A 74 6.91 -14.15 15.19
C ARG A 74 5.88 -13.78 16.27
N ARG A 75 5.27 -12.60 16.17
CA ARG A 75 4.18 -12.17 17.07
C ARG A 75 3.01 -13.16 17.02
N LYS A 76 2.51 -13.50 15.83
CA LYS A 76 1.42 -14.46 15.67
C LYS A 76 1.77 -15.84 16.24
N ALA A 77 3.01 -16.32 16.05
CA ALA A 77 3.46 -17.59 16.61
C ALA A 77 3.44 -17.58 18.15
N LEU A 78 3.87 -16.47 18.78
CA LEU A 78 3.79 -16.31 20.24
C LEU A 78 2.35 -16.25 20.73
N GLU A 79 1.48 -15.49 20.06
CA GLU A 79 0.04 -15.40 20.39
C GLU A 79 -0.63 -16.78 20.33
N ASN A 80 -0.37 -17.54 19.26
CA ASN A 80 -0.87 -18.90 19.12
C ASN A 80 -0.36 -19.82 20.25
N ARG A 81 0.92 -19.68 20.63
CA ARG A 81 1.50 -20.48 21.70
C ARG A 81 0.93 -20.10 23.08
N VAL A 82 0.70 -18.82 23.34
CA VAL A 82 0.00 -18.35 24.54
C VAL A 82 -1.42 -18.93 24.59
N GLN A 83 -2.14 -18.89 23.47
CA GLN A 83 -3.49 -19.47 23.39
C GLN A 83 -3.47 -20.97 23.67
N TRP A 84 -2.53 -21.70 23.05
CA TRP A 84 -2.33 -23.12 23.33
C TRP A 84 -2.09 -23.41 24.82
N PHE A 85 -1.25 -22.62 25.50
CA PHE A 85 -1.02 -22.79 26.94
C PHE A 85 -2.27 -22.49 27.78
N LYS A 86 -3.06 -21.48 27.41
CA LYS A 86 -4.34 -21.21 28.08
C LYS A 86 -5.31 -22.38 27.94
N ASP A 87 -5.42 -22.94 26.73
CA ASP A 87 -6.30 -24.07 26.45
C ASP A 87 -5.82 -25.36 27.14
N TYR A 88 -4.51 -25.59 27.15
CA TYR A 88 -3.88 -26.70 27.88
C TYR A 88 -4.15 -26.60 29.39
N LEU A 89 -3.96 -25.42 29.98
CA LEU A 89 -4.22 -25.17 31.40
C LEU A 89 -5.70 -25.36 31.73
N LYS A 90 -6.59 -24.79 30.90
CA LYS A 90 -8.04 -24.95 31.01
C LYS A 90 -8.44 -26.43 30.94
N GLY A 91 -7.94 -27.18 29.95
CA GLY A 91 -8.23 -28.60 29.79
C GLY A 91 -7.76 -29.44 30.96
N SER A 92 -6.57 -29.13 31.50
CA SER A 92 -6.02 -29.81 32.68
C SER A 92 -6.86 -29.55 33.94
N MET A 93 -7.26 -28.29 34.17
CA MET A 93 -8.16 -27.91 35.28
C MET A 93 -9.52 -28.61 35.17
N LEU A 94 -10.09 -28.68 33.96
CA LEU A 94 -11.36 -29.38 33.71
C LEU A 94 -11.25 -30.89 33.95
N HIS A 95 -10.18 -31.54 33.45
CA HIS A 95 -9.98 -32.98 33.58
C HIS A 95 -9.75 -33.41 35.04
N THR A 96 -9.07 -32.58 35.81
CA THR A 96 -8.81 -32.82 37.24
C THR A 96 -9.96 -32.40 38.15
N GLY A 97 -11.00 -31.75 37.61
CA GLY A 97 -12.11 -31.20 38.39
C GLY A 97 -11.74 -29.98 39.23
N ILE A 98 -10.53 -29.42 39.08
CA ILE A 98 -10.07 -28.25 39.82
C ILE A 98 -10.66 -27.00 39.17
N SER A 99 -11.64 -26.39 39.83
CA SER A 99 -12.30 -25.17 39.33
C SER A 99 -11.56 -23.88 39.67
N LYS A 100 -10.66 -23.91 40.67
CA LYS A 100 -10.00 -22.72 41.21
C LYS A 100 -8.61 -23.05 41.76
N ILE A 101 -7.62 -22.24 41.39
CA ILE A 101 -6.24 -22.30 41.91
C ILE A 101 -5.85 -20.87 42.33
N GLU A 102 -5.42 -20.68 43.57
CA GLU A 102 -4.98 -19.38 44.10
C GLU A 102 -3.51 -19.45 44.53
N CYS A 103 -2.76 -18.41 44.18
CA CYS A 103 -1.41 -18.18 44.70
C CYS A 103 -1.27 -16.71 45.13
N PRO A 104 -0.20 -16.33 45.84
CA PRO A 104 0.01 -14.94 46.27
C PRO A 104 0.04 -13.91 45.12
N TYR A 105 0.32 -14.35 43.89
CA TYR A 105 0.53 -13.46 42.74
C TYR A 105 -0.71 -13.35 41.83
N PHE A 106 -1.49 -14.43 41.69
CA PHE A 106 -2.66 -14.47 40.81
C PHE A 106 -3.60 -15.62 41.16
N LYS A 107 -4.77 -15.60 40.53
CA LYS A 107 -5.81 -16.61 40.65
C LYS A 107 -6.21 -17.14 39.28
N LEU A 108 -6.38 -18.44 39.19
CA LEU A 108 -6.99 -19.13 38.06
C LEU A 108 -8.38 -19.61 38.48
N SER A 109 -9.39 -19.36 37.65
CA SER A 109 -10.74 -19.88 37.86
C SER A 109 -11.37 -20.27 36.53
N ILE A 110 -11.98 -21.45 36.49
CA ILE A 110 -12.87 -21.83 35.39
C ILE A 110 -14.22 -21.13 35.61
N GLN A 111 -14.67 -20.39 34.60
CA GLN A 111 -15.97 -19.74 34.60
C GLN A 111 -16.77 -20.24 33.39
N ASN A 112 -18.09 -20.31 33.55
CA ASN A 112 -18.98 -20.59 32.44
C ASN A 112 -19.08 -19.34 31.58
N ASN A 113 -18.84 -19.49 30.27
CA ASN A 113 -19.10 -18.43 29.32
C ASN A 113 -20.62 -18.16 29.26
N PRO A 114 -21.03 -16.91 28.96
CA PRO A 114 -22.44 -16.63 28.69
C PRO A 114 -22.96 -17.50 27.54
N ALA A 115 -24.26 -17.80 27.57
CA ALA A 115 -24.88 -18.64 26.55
C ALA A 115 -24.65 -18.04 25.15
N ALA A 116 -24.04 -18.83 24.27
CA ALA A 116 -23.86 -18.48 22.87
C ALA A 116 -24.97 -19.15 22.05
N VAL A 117 -25.58 -18.39 21.13
CA VAL A 117 -26.51 -18.95 20.15
C VAL A 117 -25.68 -19.69 19.10
N ASN A 118 -25.81 -21.02 19.07
CA ASN A 118 -25.23 -21.84 18.01
C ASN A 118 -26.31 -22.11 16.96
N ILE A 119 -26.10 -21.62 15.75
CA ILE A 119 -27.01 -21.82 14.62
C ILE A 119 -26.57 -23.10 13.92
N PHE A 120 -27.39 -24.16 14.02
CA PHE A 120 -27.11 -25.45 13.39
C PHE A 120 -27.78 -25.60 12.02
N ASP A 121 -28.87 -24.87 11.79
CA ASP A 121 -29.62 -24.82 10.54
C ASP A 121 -30.11 -23.39 10.32
N GLU A 122 -29.54 -22.71 9.33
CA GLU A 122 -29.89 -21.33 8.99
C GLU A 122 -31.28 -21.24 8.37
N ASP A 123 -31.74 -22.25 7.62
CA ASP A 123 -33.03 -22.21 6.91
C ASP A 123 -34.21 -22.35 7.88
N ALA A 124 -34.02 -23.11 8.95
CA ALA A 124 -34.99 -23.21 10.06
C ALA A 124 -35.14 -21.91 10.88
N ILE A 125 -34.22 -20.94 10.73
CA ILE A 125 -34.31 -19.67 11.48
C ILE A 125 -35.42 -18.79 10.89
N PRO A 126 -36.41 -18.37 11.71
CA PRO A 126 -37.45 -17.46 11.28
C PRO A 126 -36.90 -16.13 10.74
N LEU A 127 -37.54 -15.60 9.68
CA LEU A 127 -37.17 -14.33 9.04
C LEU A 127 -37.02 -13.14 10.01
N LYS A 128 -37.73 -13.14 11.15
CA LYS A 128 -37.60 -12.10 12.18
C LYS A 128 -36.21 -11.98 12.81
N PHE A 129 -35.34 -12.99 12.62
CA PHE A 129 -33.94 -12.99 13.08
C PHE A 129 -32.93 -12.92 11.92
N LYS A 130 -33.39 -12.78 10.68
CA LYS A 130 -32.55 -12.67 9.49
C LYS A 130 -32.57 -11.24 8.98
N GLU A 131 -31.40 -10.68 8.69
CA GLU A 131 -31.26 -9.40 8.00
C GLU A 131 -30.73 -9.67 6.58
N GLN A 132 -31.44 -9.18 5.57
CA GLN A 132 -31.04 -9.38 4.18
C GLN A 132 -30.06 -8.29 3.75
N VAL A 133 -28.78 -8.65 3.63
CA VAL A 133 -27.73 -7.74 3.14
C VAL A 133 -27.54 -7.96 1.64
N VAL A 134 -28.25 -7.19 0.80
CA VAL A 134 -27.99 -7.15 -0.65
C VAL A 134 -26.98 -6.05 -0.93
N SER A 135 -25.74 -6.42 -1.24
CA SER A 135 -24.71 -5.46 -1.68
C SER A 135 -24.37 -5.68 -3.14
N TRP A 136 -24.37 -4.60 -3.92
CA TRP A 136 -23.91 -4.62 -5.31
C TRP A 136 -22.40 -4.41 -5.36
N LYS A 137 -21.67 -5.43 -5.80
CA LYS A 137 -20.23 -5.32 -6.05
C LYS A 137 -20.00 -4.86 -7.48
N ILE A 138 -19.44 -3.66 -7.65
CA ILE A 138 -19.06 -3.13 -8.96
C ILE A 138 -17.83 -3.89 -9.47
N ASP A 139 -18.00 -4.65 -10.55
CA ASP A 139 -16.91 -5.33 -11.23
C ASP A 139 -16.21 -4.37 -12.21
N LYS A 140 -15.18 -3.69 -11.70
CA LYS A 140 -14.37 -2.76 -12.51
C LYS A 140 -13.62 -3.47 -13.65
N THR A 141 -13.32 -4.76 -13.53
CA THR A 141 -12.65 -5.53 -14.58
C THR A 141 -13.58 -5.84 -15.73
N ALA A 142 -14.82 -6.26 -15.44
CA ALA A 142 -15.86 -6.44 -16.45
C ALA A 142 -16.17 -5.12 -17.17
N ILE A 143 -16.30 -4.02 -16.43
CA ILE A 143 -16.53 -2.67 -17.00
C ILE A 143 -15.37 -2.26 -17.91
N LYS A 144 -14.11 -2.46 -17.48
CA LYS A 144 -12.93 -2.16 -18.30
C LYS A 144 -12.92 -2.97 -19.61
N ASN A 145 -13.27 -4.25 -19.53
CA ASN A 145 -13.32 -5.12 -20.72
C ASN A 145 -14.46 -4.73 -21.66
N ALA A 146 -15.64 -4.38 -21.13
CA ALA A 146 -16.79 -3.91 -21.91
C ALA A 146 -16.45 -2.60 -22.65
N ILE A 147 -15.87 -1.61 -21.96
CA ILE A 147 -15.43 -0.35 -22.60
C ILE A 147 -14.36 -0.60 -23.66
N ASN A 148 -13.41 -1.51 -23.42
CA ASN A 148 -12.41 -1.90 -24.42
C ASN A 148 -13.00 -2.65 -25.62
N ALA A 149 -14.12 -3.37 -25.44
CA ALA A 149 -14.84 -4.09 -26.49
C ALA A 149 -15.78 -3.18 -27.30
N GLY A 150 -15.86 -1.88 -26.98
CA GLY A 150 -16.70 -0.91 -27.68
C GLY A 150 -18.10 -0.73 -27.08
N GLU A 151 -18.41 -1.34 -25.94
CA GLU A 151 -19.66 -1.09 -25.21
C GLU A 151 -19.56 0.17 -24.35
N ASN A 152 -20.56 1.04 -24.44
CA ASN A 152 -20.64 2.23 -23.62
C ASN A 152 -21.27 1.89 -22.26
N VAL A 153 -20.48 1.90 -21.18
CA VAL A 153 -20.96 1.70 -19.81
C VAL A 153 -21.28 3.06 -19.19
N ALA A 154 -22.57 3.37 -19.06
CA ALA A 154 -23.02 4.59 -18.40
C ALA A 154 -22.46 4.67 -16.97
N GLY A 155 -21.68 5.73 -16.69
CA GLY A 155 -21.04 5.96 -15.39
C GLY A 155 -19.59 5.49 -15.26
N ALA A 156 -18.95 4.99 -16.32
CA ALA A 156 -17.54 4.62 -16.32
C ALA A 156 -16.77 5.17 -17.54
N ILE A 157 -15.58 5.72 -17.31
CA ILE A 157 -14.70 6.29 -18.35
C ILE A 157 -13.28 5.73 -18.14
N LEU A 158 -12.59 5.36 -19.22
CA LEU A 158 -11.18 4.97 -19.16
C LEU A 158 -10.29 6.22 -19.18
N THR A 159 -9.45 6.38 -18.16
CA THR A 159 -8.43 7.43 -18.09
C THR A 159 -7.03 6.82 -18.09
N ASN A 160 -6.17 7.26 -19.01
CA ASN A 160 -4.78 6.82 -19.09
C ASN A 160 -3.86 7.90 -18.49
N GLY A 161 -3.06 7.52 -17.49
CA GLY A 161 -2.01 8.37 -16.92
C GLY A 161 -0.62 7.99 -17.47
N LYS A 162 0.32 8.94 -17.44
CA LYS A 162 1.75 8.68 -17.70
C LYS A 162 2.41 8.30 -16.37
N ARG A 163 3.20 7.22 -16.34
CA ARG A 163 3.98 6.81 -15.16
C ARG A 163 5.48 6.92 -15.45
N LEU A 164 6.26 7.36 -14.47
CA LEU A 164 7.72 7.26 -14.52
C LEU A 164 8.12 5.78 -14.33
N VAL A 165 9.05 5.29 -15.14
CA VAL A 165 9.60 3.93 -15.03
C VAL A 165 11.11 4.05 -14.88
N ILE A 166 11.65 3.60 -13.75
CA ILE A 166 13.09 3.52 -13.49
C ILE A 166 13.45 2.02 -13.53
N LYS A 167 14.24 1.61 -14.53
CA LYS A 167 14.75 0.24 -14.65
C LYS A 167 16.07 0.10 -13.92
#